data_AF-A0A9C7UL10-F1
#
_entry.id   AF-A0A9C7UL10-F1
#
_cell.length_a   1.000
_cell.length_b   1.000
_cell.length_c   1.000
_cell.angle_alpha   90.00
_cell.angle_beta   90.00
_cell.angle_gamma   90.00
#
_symmetry.space_group_name_H-M   'P 1'
#
loop_
_entity.id
_entity.type
_entity.pdbx_description
1 polymer ?
#
loop_
_entity_poly.entity_id
_entity_poly.type
_entity_poly.pdbx_seq_one_letter_code
_entity_poly.pdbx_strand_id
1 'polypeptide(L)'
;MPRACCLTLLISLNPWFGQACGENLPAPNAMSRALQRQQTDRPQLEWCCLKFTTVMGLFSLPTTAAVKGQQIAENPRVSLLFPWFSMGRQVTVTGIAQRIPTAASLRYFLFEKPGKSARSLDI
;
A
#
# COMPACT_ATOMS: atom_id res chain seq x y z
N MET A 1 -1.06 0.72 18.28
CA MET A 1 0.10 0.03 17.67
C MET A 1 -0.10 -0.09 16.16
N PRO A 2 0.87 0.31 15.31
CA PRO A 2 0.71 0.23 13.86
C PRO A 2 0.75 -1.23 13.40
N ARG A 3 -0.24 -1.62 12.60
CA ARG A 3 -0.39 -2.96 12.00
C ARG A 3 -0.16 -2.80 10.50
N ALA A 4 0.73 -3.61 9.94
CA ALA A 4 1.17 -3.42 8.56
C ALA A 4 1.09 -4.71 7.75
N CYS A 5 0.88 -4.57 6.44
CA CYS A 5 0.50 -5.66 5.54
C CYS A 5 1.42 -5.74 4.30
N CYS A 6 1.79 -6.97 3.93
CA CYS A 6 2.66 -7.36 2.82
C CYS A 6 1.84 -8.05 1.74
N LEU A 7 1.90 -7.58 0.49
CA LEU A 7 1.18 -8.19 -0.64
C LEU A 7 2.10 -9.11 -1.46
N THR A 8 1.80 -10.40 -1.56
CA THR A 8 2.55 -11.35 -2.39
C THR A 8 2.09 -11.29 -3.85
N LEU A 9 2.74 -10.45 -4.68
CA LEU A 9 2.90 -10.58 -6.15
C LEU A 9 3.72 -9.39 -6.67
N LEU A 10 5.03 -9.61 -6.92
CA LEU A 10 6.01 -8.56 -7.21
C LEU A 10 6.48 -8.48 -8.66
N ILE A 11 6.36 -9.56 -9.42
CA ILE A 11 7.16 -9.74 -10.65
C ILE A 11 6.77 -8.73 -11.73
N SER A 12 5.48 -8.35 -11.80
CA SER A 12 5.01 -7.44 -12.85
C SER A 12 5.12 -5.95 -12.50
N LEU A 13 5.18 -5.55 -11.22
CA LEU A 13 5.20 -4.11 -10.85
C LEU A 13 6.61 -3.51 -10.97
N ASN A 14 7.64 -4.25 -10.57
CA ASN A 14 9.00 -3.72 -10.43
C ASN A 14 9.54 -2.99 -11.69
N PRO A 15 9.46 -3.56 -12.91
CA PRO A 15 9.97 -2.86 -14.09
C PRO A 15 9.24 -1.53 -14.36
N TRP A 16 7.92 -1.52 -14.18
CA TRP A 16 7.13 -0.31 -14.43
C TRP A 16 7.27 0.74 -13.34
N PHE A 17 7.43 0.33 -12.08
CA PHE A 17 7.65 1.25 -10.98
C PHE A 17 9.00 1.98 -11.12
N GLY A 18 10.04 1.26 -11.57
CA GLY A 18 11.33 1.87 -11.89
C GLY A 18 11.22 2.91 -13.02
N GLN A 19 10.48 2.58 -14.08
CA GLN A 19 10.22 3.51 -15.18
C GLN A 19 9.43 4.73 -14.71
N ALA A 20 8.38 4.53 -13.92
CA ALA A 20 7.57 5.61 -13.35
C ALA A 20 8.40 6.59 -12.51
N CYS A 21 9.36 6.07 -11.73
CA CYS A 21 10.31 6.91 -11.00
C CYS A 21 11.28 7.63 -11.95
N GLY A 22 11.79 6.96 -12.98
CA GLY A 22 12.72 7.54 -13.95
C GLY A 22 12.12 8.66 -14.81
N GLU A 23 10.83 8.59 -15.11
CA GLU A 23 10.09 9.63 -15.84
C GLU A 23 9.68 10.83 -14.96
N ASN A 24 10.07 10.86 -13.68
CA ASN A 24 9.75 11.93 -12.74
C ASN A 24 8.25 12.23 -12.63
N LEU A 25 7.41 11.19 -12.65
CA LEU A 25 5.97 11.35 -12.44
C LEU A 25 5.68 12.00 -11.08
N PRO A 26 4.63 12.82 -10.99
CA PRO A 26 4.15 13.27 -9.69
C PRO A 26 3.63 12.07 -8.89
N ALA A 27 4.18 11.87 -7.69
CA ALA A 27 3.79 10.81 -6.76
C ALA A 27 3.64 9.42 -7.41
N PRO A 28 4.72 8.83 -7.96
CA PRO A 28 4.66 7.54 -8.67
C PRO A 28 4.25 6.37 -7.75
N ASN A 29 4.37 6.58 -6.44
CA ASN A 29 3.97 5.66 -5.39
C ASN A 29 2.52 5.82 -4.92
N ALA A 30 1.78 6.82 -5.42
CA ALA A 30 0.35 6.95 -5.13
C ALA A 30 -0.43 5.83 -5.83
N MET A 31 -1.35 5.21 -5.10
CA MET A 31 -2.13 4.07 -5.56
C MET A 31 -3.49 4.01 -4.90
N SER A 32 -4.48 3.44 -5.59
CA SER A 32 -5.75 3.08 -4.98
C SER A 32 -5.67 1.65 -4.43
N ARG A 33 -6.18 1.43 -3.22
CA ARG A 33 -6.28 0.12 -2.58
C ARG A 33 -7.74 -0.26 -2.41
N ALA A 34 -8.10 -1.44 -2.90
CA ALA A 34 -9.39 -2.07 -2.67
C ALA A 34 -9.27 -3.18 -1.62
N LEU A 35 -10.17 -3.15 -0.63
CA LEU A 35 -10.33 -4.13 0.44
C LEU A 35 -11.80 -4.52 0.55
N GLN A 36 -12.12 -5.79 0.74
CA GLN A 36 -13.49 -6.23 0.98
C GLN A 36 -13.61 -6.80 2.39
N ARG A 37 -14.54 -6.30 3.22
CA ARG A 37 -14.82 -6.97 4.51
C ARG A 37 -15.57 -8.26 4.27
N GLN A 38 -15.35 -9.25 5.12
CA GLN A 38 -16.05 -10.54 5.02
C GLN A 38 -17.57 -10.38 5.18
N GLN A 39 -18.02 -9.44 6.02
CA GLN A 39 -19.45 -9.23 6.33
C GLN A 39 -20.15 -8.31 5.32
N THR A 40 -19.45 -7.72 4.35
CA THR A 40 -20.04 -6.83 3.35
C THR A 40 -19.63 -7.26 1.94
N ASP A 41 -20.59 -7.46 1.04
CA ASP A 41 -20.31 -7.78 -0.36
C ASP A 41 -19.87 -6.57 -1.20
N ARG A 42 -19.35 -5.52 -0.55
CA ARG A 42 -18.92 -4.28 -1.19
C ARG A 42 -17.44 -4.01 -0.91
N PRO A 43 -16.60 -3.91 -1.93
CA PRO A 43 -15.22 -3.48 -1.74
C PRO A 43 -15.19 -1.99 -1.36
N GLN A 44 -14.30 -1.66 -0.42
CA GLN A 44 -13.95 -0.30 -0.07
C GLN A 44 -12.67 0.08 -0.81
N LEU A 45 -12.72 1.20 -1.52
CA LEU A 45 -11.60 1.75 -2.25
C LEU A 45 -11.07 2.99 -1.53
N GLU A 46 -9.75 3.13 -1.49
CA GLU A 46 -9.13 4.31 -0.93
C GLU A 46 -7.78 4.63 -1.55
N TRP A 47 -7.36 5.88 -1.41
CA TRP A 47 -6.05 6.33 -1.85
C TRP A 47 -5.02 6.06 -0.76
N CYS A 48 -3.84 5.57 -1.16
CA CYS A 48 -2.71 5.36 -0.28
C CYS A 48 -1.39 5.47 -1.05
N CYS A 49 -0.28 5.60 -0.33
CA CYS A 49 1.05 5.62 -0.93
C CYS A 49 1.78 4.32 -0.61
N LEU A 50 2.39 3.73 -1.63
CA LEU A 50 3.40 2.70 -1.46
C LEU A 50 4.61 3.31 -0.72
N LYS A 51 5.05 2.64 0.35
CA LYS A 51 6.14 3.14 1.19
C LYS A 51 7.48 2.49 0.86
N PHE A 52 7.49 1.19 0.62
CA PHE A 52 8.65 0.48 0.08
C PHE A 52 8.23 -0.84 -0.57
N THR A 53 9.11 -1.38 -1.40
CA THR A 53 9.01 -2.71 -1.98
C THR A 53 10.05 -3.62 -1.33
N THR A 54 9.72 -4.89 -1.11
CA THR A 54 10.67 -5.92 -0.66
C THR A 54 10.70 -7.06 -1.65
N VAL A 55 11.64 -8.00 -1.50
CA VAL A 55 11.65 -9.26 -2.26
C VAL A 55 10.43 -10.16 -1.95
N MET A 56 9.72 -9.90 -0.85
CA MET A 56 8.56 -10.70 -0.40
C MET A 56 7.21 -10.06 -0.71
N GLY A 57 7.16 -8.74 -0.92
CA GLY A 57 5.94 -8.05 -1.32
C GLY A 57 6.01 -6.53 -1.26
N LEU A 58 4.86 -5.91 -1.55
CA LEU A 58 4.63 -4.47 -1.44
C LEU A 58 4.22 -4.09 -0.02
N PHE A 59 4.77 -2.99 0.48
CA PHE A 59 4.50 -2.51 1.82
C PHE A 59 3.74 -1.17 1.82
N SER A 60 2.59 -1.16 2.50
CA SER A 60 1.88 0.08 2.83
C SER A 60 1.36 0.03 4.27
N LEU A 61 1.35 1.19 4.93
CA LEU A 61 0.68 1.35 6.22
C LEU A 61 -0.79 1.72 5.99
N PRO A 62 -1.74 1.05 6.65
CA PRO A 62 -3.12 1.53 6.70
C PRO A 62 -3.21 2.80 7.58
N THR A 63 -3.75 3.89 7.03
CA THR A 63 -3.99 5.17 7.71
C THR A 63 -4.80 5.02 9.01
N THR A 64 -5.66 4.01 9.09
CA THR A 64 -6.40 3.63 10.31
C THR A 64 -6.08 2.17 10.62
N ALA A 65 -4.90 1.95 11.22
CA ALA A 65 -4.33 0.62 11.41
C ALA A 65 -5.22 -0.37 12.18
N ALA A 66 -6.13 0.13 13.04
CA ALA A 66 -7.05 -0.70 13.81
C ALA A 66 -8.13 -1.33 12.92
N VAL A 67 -8.87 -0.49 12.18
CA VAL A 67 -10.01 -0.92 11.37
C VAL A 67 -9.54 -1.75 10.17
N LYS A 68 -8.59 -1.24 9.39
CA LYS A 68 -8.13 -1.94 8.17
C LYS A 68 -7.30 -3.18 8.48
N GLY A 69 -6.56 -3.16 9.59
CA GLY A 69 -5.88 -4.35 10.08
C GLY A 69 -6.85 -5.47 10.42
N GLN A 70 -8.05 -5.13 10.92
CA GLN A 70 -9.12 -6.10 11.14
C GLN A 70 -9.75 -6.58 9.83
N GLN A 71 -10.01 -5.67 8.88
CA GLN A 71 -10.54 -6.05 7.55
C GLN A 71 -9.63 -7.05 6.83
N ILE A 72 -8.31 -6.82 6.87
CA ILE A 72 -7.31 -7.71 6.27
C ILE A 72 -7.20 -9.03 7.03
N ALA A 73 -7.39 -9.02 8.36
CA ALA A 73 -7.40 -10.23 9.15
C ALA A 73 -8.62 -11.12 8.84
N GLU A 74 -9.77 -10.51 8.55
CA GLU A 74 -11.00 -11.20 8.18
C GLU A 74 -10.99 -11.67 6.71
N ASN A 75 -10.51 -10.82 5.80
CA ASN A 75 -10.35 -11.15 4.39
C ASN A 75 -9.03 -10.56 3.88
N PRO A 76 -7.99 -11.40 3.67
CA PRO A 76 -6.69 -10.90 3.29
C PRO A 76 -6.59 -10.60 1.79
N ARG A 77 -7.67 -10.70 1.01
CA ARG A 77 -7.66 -10.37 -0.42
C ARG A 77 -7.61 -8.86 -0.61
N VAL A 78 -6.65 -8.42 -1.42
CA VAL A 78 -6.39 -7.00 -1.69
C VAL A 78 -6.08 -6.79 -3.16
N SER A 79 -6.51 -5.64 -3.67
CA SER A 79 -6.12 -5.15 -4.99
C SER A 79 -5.55 -3.75 -4.86
N LEU A 80 -4.48 -3.48 -5.59
CA LEU A 80 -3.80 -2.19 -5.68
C LEU A 80 -3.82 -1.72 -7.13
N LEU A 81 -4.02 -0.44 -7.37
CA LEU A 81 -4.03 0.17 -8.70
C LEU A 81 -3.13 1.40 -8.70
N PHE A 82 -2.15 1.42 -9.61
CA PHE A 82 -1.27 2.54 -9.88
C PHE A 82 -1.76 3.27 -11.14
N PRO A 83 -2.29 4.50 -10.99
CA PRO A 83 -2.86 5.25 -12.10
C PRO A 83 -1.80 6.18 -12.72
N TRP A 84 -0.82 5.61 -13.43
CA TRP A 84 0.22 6.40 -14.12
C TRP A 84 -0.30 7.00 -15.43
N PHE A 85 -1.28 7.88 -15.32
CA PHE A 85 -1.98 8.49 -16.45
C PHE A 85 -1.02 9.22 -17.40
N SER A 86 -0.01 9.91 -16.88
CA SER A 86 0.96 10.61 -17.74
C SER A 86 1.86 9.67 -18.55
N MET A 87 1.98 8.40 -18.14
CA MET A 87 2.63 7.33 -18.93
C MET A 87 1.65 6.62 -19.87
N GLY A 88 0.37 6.98 -19.86
CA GLY A 88 -0.70 6.22 -20.52
C GLY A 88 -0.84 4.80 -19.98
N ARG A 89 -0.51 4.57 -18.70
CA ARG A 89 -0.43 3.22 -18.11
C ARG A 89 -1.23 3.11 -16.82
N GLN A 90 -1.88 1.97 -16.66
CA GLN A 90 -2.49 1.56 -15.40
C GLN A 90 -1.96 0.19 -15.02
N VAL A 91 -1.44 0.05 -13.79
CA VAL A 91 -0.95 -1.24 -13.28
C VAL A 91 -1.77 -1.67 -12.08
N THR A 92 -2.34 -2.87 -12.17
CA THR A 92 -3.11 -3.48 -11.07
C THR A 92 -2.30 -4.63 -10.46
N VAL A 93 -2.26 -4.70 -9.13
CA VAL A 93 -1.62 -5.78 -8.38
C VAL A 93 -2.64 -6.35 -7.41
N THR A 94 -3.03 -7.61 -7.61
CA THR A 94 -3.91 -8.35 -6.71
C THR A 94 -3.11 -9.36 -5.91
N GLY A 95 -3.49 -9.62 -4.67
CA GLY A 95 -2.82 -10.65 -3.87
C GLY A 95 -3.42 -10.84 -2.50
N ILE A 96 -2.67 -11.56 -1.66
CA ILE A 96 -3.00 -11.80 -0.27
C ILE A 96 -2.13 -10.89 0.60
N ALA A 97 -2.76 -10.08 1.44
CA ALA A 97 -2.08 -9.28 2.44
C ALA A 97 -1.71 -10.15 3.65
N GLN A 98 -0.45 -10.12 4.03
CA GLN A 98 0.09 -10.79 5.21
C GLN A 98 0.60 -9.78 6.22
N ARG A 99 0.37 -10.03 7.51
CA ARG A 99 0.88 -9.15 8.55
C ARG A 99 2.40 -9.25 8.62
N ILE A 100 3.10 -8.11 8.62
CA ILE A 100 4.54 -8.11 8.87
C ILE A 100 4.86 -8.12 10.37
N PRO A 101 6.03 -8.66 10.78
CA PRO A 101 6.47 -8.63 12.16
C PRO A 101 6.50 -7.21 12.74
N THR A 102 6.15 -7.08 14.02
CA THR A 102 6.14 -5.80 14.74
C THR A 102 7.51 -5.11 14.72
N ALA A 103 8.61 -5.87 14.77
CA ALA A 103 9.96 -5.35 14.69
C ALA A 103 10.25 -4.63 13.36
N ALA A 104 9.78 -5.19 12.24
CA ALA A 104 9.92 -4.55 10.92
C ALA A 104 9.04 -3.29 10.79
N SER A 105 7.84 -3.32 11.37
CA SER A 105 6.94 -2.16 11.43
C SER A 105 7.52 -1.02 12.25
N LEU A 106 8.11 -1.34 13.41
CA LEU A 106 8.78 -0.38 14.29
C LEU A 106 10.02 0.20 13.64
N ARG A 107 10.85 -0.64 13.01
CA ARG A 107 12.04 -0.21 12.29
C ARG A 107 11.68 0.85 11.24
N TYR A 108 10.65 0.59 10.44
CA TYR A 108 10.13 1.58 9.48
C TYR A 108 9.67 2.87 10.16
N PHE A 109 8.87 2.78 11.23
CA PHE A 109 8.38 3.96 11.96
C PHE A 109 9.50 4.81 12.58
N LEU A 110 10.56 4.17 13.06
CA LEU A 110 11.71 4.83 13.67
C LEU A 110 12.62 5.51 12.63
N PHE A 111 12.72 4.96 11.42
CA PHE A 111 13.49 5.57 10.32
C PHE A 111 12.71 6.68 9.60
N GLU A 112 11.39 6.70 9.69
CA GLU A 112 10.57 7.80 9.18
C GLU A 112 10.60 8.96 10.20
N LYS A 113 11.02 10.17 9.78
CA LYS A 113 11.14 11.32 10.69
C LYS A 113 9.82 11.55 11.44
N PRO A 114 9.82 11.68 12.79
CA PRO A 114 8.63 12.00 13.56
C PRO A 114 8.16 13.39 13.16
N GLY A 115 7.15 13.45 12.30
CA GLY A 115 6.68 14.69 11.67
C GLY A 115 5.91 14.46 10.37
N LYS A 116 6.16 13.35 9.66
CA LYS A 116 5.39 12.97 8.45
C LYS A 116 4.23 11.99 8.72
N SER A 117 4.11 11.45 9.94
CA SER A 117 3.07 10.47 10.29
C SER A 117 1.74 11.07 10.75
N ALA A 118 1.66 12.39 10.98
CA ALA A 118 0.50 13.05 11.61
C ALA A 118 0.05 14.35 10.91
N ARG A 119 0.50 14.61 9.69
CA ARG A 119 0.00 15.71 8.86
C ARG A 119 -0.51 15.17 7.53
N SER A 120 -1.73 14.64 7.52
CA SER A 120 -2.65 14.99 6.43
C SER A 120 -3.00 16.46 6.64
N LEU A 121 -2.12 17.35 6.16
CA LEU A 121 -2.43 18.77 6.02
C LEU A 121 -3.37 18.90 4.84
N ASP A 122 -4.56 19.42 5.13
CA ASP A 122 -5.32 20.40 4.36
C ASP A 122 -5.18 20.31 2.82
N ILE A 123 -6.15 19.62 2.23
CA ILE A 123 -6.85 20.07 1.01
C ILE A 123 -8.33 20.16 1.37
#